data_AF-A0A3M2B237-F1
#
_entry.id   AF-A0A3M2B237-F1
#
_cell.length_a   1.000
_cell.length_b   1.000
_cell.length_c   1.000
_cell.angle_alpha   90.00
_cell.angle_beta   90.00
_cell.angle_gamma   90.00
#
_symmetry.space_group_name_H-M   'P 1'
#
loop_
_entity.id
_entity.type
_entity.pdbx_description
1 polymer ?
#
loop_
_entity_poly.entity_id
_entity_poly.type
_entity_poly.pdbx_seq_one_letter_code
_entity_poly.pdbx_strand_id
1 'polypeptide(L)'
;TGNGFAWYAGTLNGGSAGLTNQGLLRVVANSGSYRSLSGLLVNSGTLVHYNDWVYFNGATLQNTGTLELQAGTLRHNTGTNLIQNTGTLRKTTTSGFTISVSTTNSGRIEVLSGTLSITNLTQTDGETRIHRGATLSSSNAVQLQGGKLTGAGALNAPLNNSAGAIAPGIDDPDHPNLNPLGILTIQGNLTLGADAVLEVELAGTNNSDPANPQYDRLIVGQSGYTRTLQLGGTLRVKGRDGYVPNPGDAFDIVVRSGSWNRSGSFARVEVDPDTLPCIVFEVRYLSDRVRLVASTPSADINRDGCVDDADLLAVLFAFGQTGNGLPEDTNCDGVVDDADLLAVLFAFGQGC
;
A
#
# COMPACT_ATOMS: atom_id res chain seq x y z
N THR A 1 0.97 -21.02 35.36
CA THR A 1 0.48 -22.23 34.66
C THR A 1 0.55 -21.95 33.18
N GLY A 2 1.01 -22.86 32.33
CA GLY A 2 1.24 -22.65 30.89
C GLY A 2 0.01 -22.29 30.04
N ASN A 3 -1.08 -21.85 30.67
CA ASN A 3 -2.35 -21.46 30.06
C ASN A 3 -2.50 -19.93 29.94
N GLY A 4 -1.54 -19.14 30.42
CA GLY A 4 -1.64 -17.67 30.41
C GLY A 4 -2.68 -17.08 31.36
N PHE A 5 -2.84 -15.75 31.34
CA PHE A 5 -3.83 -15.00 32.11
C PHE A 5 -5.14 -14.86 31.33
N ALA A 6 -6.26 -15.18 31.97
CA ALA A 6 -7.60 -15.04 31.41
C ALA A 6 -8.34 -13.88 32.11
N TRP A 7 -8.64 -12.83 31.34
CA TRP A 7 -9.32 -11.64 31.82
C TRP A 7 -10.83 -11.75 31.56
N TYR A 8 -11.56 -12.17 32.59
CA TYR A 8 -13.01 -12.34 32.52
C TYR A 8 -13.79 -11.06 32.80
N ALA A 9 -13.35 -10.25 33.77
CA ALA A 9 -14.01 -9.01 34.17
C ALA A 9 -13.04 -8.11 34.97
N GLY A 10 -13.48 -6.91 35.30
CA GLY A 10 -12.77 -5.97 36.19
C GLY A 10 -11.73 -5.11 35.48
N THR A 11 -10.94 -4.40 36.27
CA THR A 11 -9.95 -3.43 35.77
C THR A 11 -8.56 -4.04 35.76
N LEU A 12 -7.85 -3.93 34.63
CA LEU A 12 -6.39 -4.04 34.59
C LEU A 12 -5.80 -2.62 34.66
N ASN A 13 -5.07 -2.33 35.73
CA ASN A 13 -4.41 -1.05 35.91
C ASN A 13 -2.89 -1.26 35.90
N GLY A 14 -2.24 -0.86 34.82
CA GLY A 14 -0.78 -0.93 34.71
C GLY A 14 -0.04 0.15 35.49
N GLY A 15 -0.76 1.15 36.01
CA GLY A 15 -0.15 2.32 36.64
C GLY A 15 0.84 3.03 35.72
N SER A 16 1.75 3.81 36.33
CA SER A 16 2.85 4.48 35.61
C SER A 16 4.04 3.56 35.33
N ALA A 17 4.26 2.53 36.17
CA ALA A 17 5.35 1.58 36.00
C ALA A 17 5.11 0.58 34.84
N GLY A 18 3.86 0.38 34.47
CA GLY A 18 3.44 -0.55 33.43
C GLY A 18 3.19 -1.96 33.93
N LEU A 19 2.24 -2.64 33.29
CA LEU A 19 2.03 -4.08 33.38
C LEU A 19 2.57 -4.72 32.10
N THR A 20 3.42 -5.75 32.21
CA THR A 20 3.97 -6.44 31.03
C THR A 20 3.37 -7.83 30.88
N ASN A 21 2.75 -8.12 29.73
CA ASN A 21 2.43 -9.47 29.30
C ASN A 21 3.57 -10.02 28.42
N GLN A 22 4.36 -10.95 28.96
CA GLN A 22 5.37 -11.72 28.22
C GLN A 22 4.87 -13.09 27.73
N GLY A 23 3.70 -13.52 28.19
CA GLY A 23 3.11 -14.82 27.87
C GLY A 23 1.81 -14.67 27.09
N LEU A 24 0.81 -15.47 27.46
CA LEU A 24 -0.52 -15.41 26.88
C LEU A 24 -1.47 -14.61 27.77
N LEU A 25 -2.07 -13.55 27.24
CA LEU A 25 -3.16 -12.78 27.84
C LEU A 25 -4.42 -12.96 26.99
N ARG A 26 -5.55 -13.31 27.61
CA ARG A 26 -6.81 -13.59 26.90
C ARG A 26 -7.93 -12.71 27.43
N VAL A 27 -8.53 -11.89 26.57
CA VAL A 27 -9.80 -11.23 26.85
C VAL A 27 -10.91 -12.22 26.52
N VAL A 28 -11.43 -12.88 27.54
CA VAL A 28 -12.37 -14.00 27.37
C VAL A 28 -13.78 -13.48 27.13
N ALA A 29 -14.53 -14.03 26.17
CA ALA A 29 -15.92 -13.64 25.97
C ALA A 29 -16.76 -13.98 27.22
N ASN A 30 -17.46 -13.00 27.79
CA ASN A 30 -18.43 -13.22 28.86
C ASN A 30 -19.46 -12.09 28.87
N SER A 31 -20.69 -12.40 28.46
CA SER A 31 -21.77 -11.42 28.32
C SER A 31 -21.98 -10.62 29.61
N GLY A 32 -22.04 -9.29 29.49
CA GLY A 32 -22.36 -8.39 30.60
C GLY A 32 -21.20 -8.05 31.56
N SER A 33 -20.01 -8.59 31.35
CA SER A 33 -18.84 -8.30 32.19
C SER A 33 -18.16 -6.99 31.78
N TYR A 34 -18.06 -6.03 32.70
CA TYR A 34 -17.30 -4.81 32.49
C TYR A 34 -15.78 -5.10 32.56
N ARG A 35 -15.03 -4.63 31.55
CA ARG A 35 -13.56 -4.67 31.53
C ARG A 35 -13.00 -3.29 31.24
N SER A 36 -12.05 -2.84 32.04
CA SER A 36 -11.34 -1.61 31.74
C SER A 36 -9.83 -1.74 31.84
N LEU A 37 -9.15 -1.03 30.96
CA LEU A 37 -7.70 -0.86 31.00
C LEU A 37 -7.39 0.58 31.41
N SER A 38 -6.45 0.76 32.33
CA SER A 38 -5.87 2.06 32.67
C SER A 38 -4.35 1.95 32.84
N GLY A 39 -3.62 3.05 32.64
CA GLY A 39 -2.16 3.04 32.70
C GLY A 39 -1.50 2.34 31.51
N LEU A 40 -0.26 1.89 31.68
CA LEU A 40 0.52 1.26 30.60
C LEU A 40 0.38 -0.27 30.62
N LEU A 41 -0.01 -0.87 29.49
CA LEU A 41 0.12 -2.31 29.23
C LEU A 41 1.12 -2.53 28.10
N VAL A 42 2.20 -3.24 28.40
CA VAL A 42 3.18 -3.70 27.40
C VAL A 42 2.87 -5.15 27.06
N ASN A 43 2.48 -5.42 25.82
CA ASN A 43 2.29 -6.76 25.30
C ASN A 43 3.50 -7.17 24.44
N SER A 44 4.40 -7.97 25.02
CA SER A 44 5.53 -8.57 24.30
C SER A 44 5.33 -10.07 23.99
N GLY A 45 4.32 -10.70 24.60
CA GLY A 45 3.84 -12.04 24.25
C GLY A 45 2.65 -12.00 23.29
N THR A 46 1.62 -12.80 23.57
CA THR A 46 0.39 -12.87 22.80
C THR A 46 -0.79 -12.35 23.63
N LEU A 47 -1.53 -11.39 23.09
CA LEU A 47 -2.82 -10.95 23.61
C LEU A 47 -3.90 -11.37 22.61
N VAL A 48 -4.84 -12.21 23.04
CA VAL A 48 -5.98 -12.63 22.21
C VAL A 48 -7.25 -11.97 22.73
N HIS A 49 -7.96 -11.24 21.87
CA HIS A 49 -9.27 -10.67 22.14
C HIS A 49 -10.36 -11.48 21.45
N TYR A 50 -11.07 -12.31 22.23
CA TYR A 50 -12.10 -13.20 21.70
C TYR A 50 -13.39 -12.46 21.34
N ASN A 51 -13.95 -11.69 22.28
CA ASN A 51 -15.18 -10.91 22.08
C ASN A 51 -15.34 -9.81 23.15
N ASP A 52 -16.45 -9.07 23.09
CA ASP A 52 -16.89 -8.03 24.03
C ASP A 52 -15.99 -6.78 24.05
N TRP A 53 -16.33 -5.86 24.95
CA TRP A 53 -15.70 -4.53 25.02
C TRP A 53 -14.61 -4.48 26.09
N VAL A 54 -13.54 -3.77 25.80
CA VAL A 54 -12.55 -3.31 26.78
C VAL A 54 -12.52 -1.78 26.74
N TYR A 55 -12.86 -1.15 27.86
CA TYR A 55 -12.88 0.31 27.99
C TYR A 55 -11.49 0.84 28.36
N PHE A 56 -10.92 1.71 27.55
CA PHE A 56 -9.66 2.38 27.81
C PHE A 56 -9.91 3.68 28.58
N ASN A 57 -9.29 3.79 29.76
CA ASN A 57 -9.42 4.90 30.71
C ASN A 57 -8.01 5.48 31.00
N GLY A 58 -7.53 6.42 30.20
CA GLY A 58 -6.16 6.92 30.30
C GLY A 58 -5.12 5.81 30.11
N ALA A 59 -5.32 4.94 29.12
CA ALA A 59 -4.54 3.74 28.90
C ALA A 59 -3.67 3.81 27.64
N THR A 60 -2.46 3.28 27.73
CA THR A 60 -1.61 3.01 26.57
C THR A 60 -1.35 1.51 26.46
N LEU A 61 -1.66 0.92 25.31
CA LEU A 61 -1.24 -0.44 24.96
C LEU A 61 -0.06 -0.37 24.00
N GLN A 62 1.11 -0.81 24.45
CA GLN A 62 2.29 -1.00 23.61
C GLN A 62 2.36 -2.46 23.17
N ASN A 63 2.07 -2.73 21.91
CA ASN A 63 2.14 -4.06 21.34
C ASN A 63 3.46 -4.26 20.59
N THR A 64 4.41 -4.95 21.21
CA THR A 64 5.66 -5.41 20.58
C THR A 64 5.60 -6.90 20.19
N GLY A 65 4.66 -7.66 20.76
CA GLY A 65 4.36 -9.04 20.42
C GLY A 65 3.18 -9.16 19.44
N THR A 66 2.26 -10.09 19.71
CA THR A 66 1.06 -10.31 18.90
C THR A 66 -0.20 -9.86 19.64
N LEU A 67 -1.01 -9.01 19.00
CA LEU A 67 -2.38 -8.68 19.37
C LEU A 67 -3.32 -9.35 18.36
N GLU A 68 -3.92 -10.47 18.73
CA GLU A 68 -4.91 -11.17 17.92
C GLU A 68 -6.32 -10.69 18.24
N LEU A 69 -7.06 -10.29 17.22
CA LEU A 69 -8.41 -9.76 17.31
C LEU A 69 -9.38 -10.71 16.60
N GLN A 70 -10.32 -11.27 17.35
CA GLN A 70 -11.36 -12.14 16.78
C GLN A 70 -12.65 -11.35 16.60
N ALA A 71 -13.29 -10.95 17.68
CA ALA A 71 -14.47 -10.09 17.69
C ALA A 71 -14.43 -9.10 18.86
N GLY A 72 -15.31 -8.09 18.83
CA GLY A 72 -15.50 -7.16 19.95
C GLY A 72 -14.93 -5.76 19.70
N THR A 73 -14.61 -5.07 20.80
CA THR A 73 -14.27 -3.64 20.76
C THR A 73 -13.16 -3.28 21.74
N LEU A 74 -12.13 -2.55 21.29
CA LEU A 74 -11.27 -1.73 22.13
C LEU A 74 -11.80 -0.30 22.11
N ARG A 75 -12.48 0.08 23.19
CA ARG A 75 -13.30 1.29 23.25
C ARG A 75 -12.58 2.41 24.00
N HIS A 76 -12.39 3.55 23.35
CA HIS A 76 -12.10 4.80 24.06
C HIS A 76 -13.24 5.14 25.04
N ASN A 77 -12.91 5.44 26.29
CA ASN A 77 -13.89 5.81 27.31
C ASN A 77 -13.56 7.14 27.98
N THR A 78 -12.42 7.25 28.67
CA THR A 78 -11.97 8.48 29.33
C THR A 78 -10.47 8.68 29.20
N GLY A 79 -9.99 9.89 29.47
CA GLY A 79 -8.57 10.24 29.42
C GLY A 79 -7.98 10.17 28.01
N THR A 80 -6.65 10.17 27.94
CA THR A 80 -5.92 9.99 26.68
C THR A 80 -5.59 8.52 26.51
N ASN A 81 -6.03 7.92 25.40
CA ASN A 81 -5.87 6.50 25.13
C ASN A 81 -5.09 6.30 23.82
N LEU A 82 -4.17 5.33 23.81
CA LEU A 82 -3.32 5.06 22.65
C LEU A 82 -3.03 3.57 22.51
N ILE A 83 -3.01 3.08 21.27
CA ILE A 83 -2.41 1.80 20.90
C ILE A 83 -1.18 2.10 20.05
N GLN A 84 -0.03 1.60 20.48
CA GLN A 84 1.23 1.68 19.74
C GLN A 84 1.60 0.28 19.28
N ASN A 85 1.46 0.00 17.98
CA ASN A 85 1.82 -1.29 17.41
C ASN A 85 3.21 -1.21 16.75
N THR A 86 4.17 -1.90 17.35
CA THR A 86 5.51 -2.15 16.78
C THR A 86 5.72 -3.64 16.48
N GLY A 87 4.87 -4.51 17.03
CA GLY A 87 4.76 -5.93 16.70
C GLY A 87 3.68 -6.20 15.65
N THR A 88 2.85 -7.21 15.90
CA THR A 88 1.75 -7.62 15.01
C THR A 88 0.39 -7.37 15.65
N LEU A 89 -0.50 -6.67 14.95
CA LEU A 89 -1.94 -6.60 15.24
C LEU A 89 -2.67 -7.36 14.12
N ARG A 90 -3.34 -8.45 14.46
CA ARG A 90 -3.92 -9.38 13.48
C ARG A 90 -5.41 -9.61 13.72
N LYS A 91 -6.23 -9.34 12.71
CA LYS A 91 -7.66 -9.69 12.68
C LYS A 91 -7.86 -11.04 11.99
N THR A 92 -8.42 -12.04 12.69
CA THR A 92 -8.38 -13.45 12.24
C THR A 92 -9.71 -14.08 11.81
N THR A 93 -10.84 -13.65 12.36
CA THR A 93 -12.16 -14.28 12.10
C THR A 93 -13.06 -13.45 11.17
N THR A 94 -14.20 -13.98 10.75
CA THR A 94 -15.17 -13.27 9.90
C THR A 94 -15.98 -12.21 10.63
N SER A 95 -16.10 -12.28 11.96
CA SER A 95 -16.77 -11.28 12.80
C SER A 95 -16.09 -9.92 12.71
N GLY A 96 -16.82 -8.83 12.95
CA GLY A 96 -16.23 -7.49 13.03
C GLY A 96 -15.43 -7.27 14.32
N PHE A 97 -14.39 -6.43 14.25
CA PHE A 97 -13.70 -5.89 15.42
C PHE A 97 -13.55 -4.38 15.30
N THR A 98 -13.82 -3.64 16.38
CA THR A 98 -13.73 -2.17 16.40
C THR A 98 -12.67 -1.68 17.37
N ILE A 99 -11.83 -0.75 16.94
CA ILE A 99 -10.88 -0.01 17.75
C ILE A 99 -11.25 1.47 17.64
N SER A 100 -11.86 2.02 18.68
CA SER A 100 -12.10 3.48 18.76
C SER A 100 -10.97 4.24 19.45
N VAL A 101 -9.96 3.52 19.93
CA VAL A 101 -8.72 4.08 20.47
C VAL A 101 -7.80 4.49 19.32
N SER A 102 -7.18 5.67 19.41
CA SER A 102 -6.20 6.09 18.40
C SER A 102 -5.04 5.10 18.32
N THR A 103 -4.64 4.74 17.11
CA THR A 103 -3.66 3.69 16.85
C THR A 103 -2.53 4.21 15.96
N THR A 104 -1.29 4.05 16.41
CA THR A 104 -0.09 4.24 15.59
C THR A 104 0.53 2.89 15.25
N ASN A 105 0.95 2.70 14.00
CA ASN A 105 1.59 1.48 13.56
C ASN A 105 2.95 1.75 12.91
N SER A 106 3.99 1.13 13.45
CA SER A 106 5.30 0.96 12.81
C SER A 106 5.68 -0.52 12.63
N GLY A 107 4.83 -1.45 13.10
CA GLY A 107 4.94 -2.88 12.86
C GLY A 107 3.98 -3.36 11.77
N ARG A 108 3.35 -4.51 11.98
CA ARG A 108 2.38 -5.09 11.06
C ARG A 108 0.94 -4.99 11.59
N ILE A 109 0.05 -4.41 10.79
CA ILE A 109 -1.41 -4.64 10.89
C ILE A 109 -1.78 -5.63 9.79
N GLU A 110 -2.47 -6.71 10.14
CA GLU A 110 -2.87 -7.74 9.19
C GLU A 110 -4.35 -8.09 9.34
N VAL A 111 -5.13 -7.86 8.30
CA VAL A 111 -6.56 -8.19 8.25
C VAL A 111 -6.74 -9.43 7.39
N LEU A 112 -6.81 -10.61 8.03
CA LEU A 112 -6.96 -11.90 7.34
C LEU A 112 -8.41 -12.14 6.90
N SER A 113 -9.38 -11.75 7.73
CA SER A 113 -10.79 -12.02 7.49
C SER A 113 -11.69 -11.00 8.19
N GLY A 114 -12.92 -10.86 7.69
CA GLY A 114 -13.92 -9.95 8.23
C GLY A 114 -13.53 -8.48 8.11
N THR A 115 -14.08 -7.66 9.01
CA THR A 115 -13.82 -6.21 9.06
C THR A 115 -13.08 -5.83 10.33
N LEU A 116 -11.96 -5.13 10.18
CA LEU A 116 -11.30 -4.39 11.25
C LEU A 116 -11.63 -2.90 11.08
N SER A 117 -12.30 -2.30 12.06
CA SER A 117 -12.59 -0.87 12.09
C SER A 117 -11.64 -0.15 13.04
N ILE A 118 -10.86 0.82 12.58
CA ILE A 118 -9.99 1.65 13.43
C ILE A 118 -10.38 3.12 13.21
N THR A 119 -10.81 3.82 14.26
CA THR A 119 -11.29 5.21 14.14
C THR A 119 -10.21 6.20 13.70
N ASN A 120 -9.00 6.08 14.23
CA ASN A 120 -7.84 6.89 13.87
C ASN A 120 -6.63 5.97 13.69
N LEU A 121 -6.15 5.85 12.45
CA LEU A 121 -4.97 5.05 12.12
C LEU A 121 -3.89 5.92 11.47
N THR A 122 -2.71 5.92 12.08
CA THR A 122 -1.49 6.48 11.49
C THR A 122 -0.45 5.36 11.31
N GLN A 123 -0.12 5.06 10.06
CA GLN A 123 1.00 4.20 9.69
C GLN A 123 2.25 5.07 9.56
N THR A 124 3.30 4.76 10.30
CA THR A 124 4.57 5.50 10.27
C THR A 124 5.72 4.70 9.67
N ASP A 125 5.66 3.37 9.76
CA ASP A 125 6.62 2.43 9.15
C ASP A 125 5.98 1.03 9.10
N GLY A 126 6.66 -0.01 8.61
CA GLY A 126 6.14 -1.37 8.59
C GLY A 126 5.05 -1.58 7.55
N GLU A 127 4.01 -2.36 7.86
CA GLU A 127 3.01 -2.78 6.87
C GLU A 127 1.58 -2.80 7.44
N THR A 128 0.62 -2.28 6.67
CA THR A 128 -0.81 -2.60 6.81
C THR A 128 -1.21 -3.49 5.64
N ARG A 129 -1.60 -4.72 5.93
CA ARG A 129 -1.91 -5.76 4.94
C ARG A 129 -3.39 -6.16 5.01
N ILE A 130 -4.10 -6.05 3.90
CA ILE A 130 -5.54 -6.38 3.82
C ILE A 130 -5.73 -7.56 2.85
N HIS A 131 -6.05 -8.74 3.38
CA HIS A 131 -6.25 -9.93 2.57
C HIS A 131 -7.52 -9.85 1.72
N ARG A 132 -7.57 -10.66 0.66
CA ARG A 132 -8.72 -10.72 -0.24
C ARG A 132 -10.01 -11.05 0.52
N GLY A 133 -11.06 -10.29 0.26
CA GLY A 133 -12.36 -10.43 0.95
C GLY A 133 -12.40 -9.85 2.36
N ALA A 134 -11.28 -9.37 2.89
CA ALA A 134 -11.23 -8.65 4.16
C ALA A 134 -11.35 -7.14 3.95
N THR A 135 -11.77 -6.42 5.01
CA THR A 135 -11.92 -4.96 5.00
C THR A 135 -11.22 -4.32 6.20
N LEU A 136 -10.40 -3.30 5.93
CA LEU A 136 -10.03 -2.30 6.92
C LEU A 136 -10.94 -1.09 6.73
N SER A 137 -11.59 -0.62 7.79
CA SER A 137 -12.44 0.58 7.73
C SER A 137 -12.00 1.61 8.75
N SER A 138 -12.22 2.88 8.43
CA SER A 138 -11.98 4.00 9.33
C SER A 138 -12.99 5.10 9.08
N SER A 139 -13.47 5.73 10.15
CA SER A 139 -14.34 6.91 10.06
C SER A 139 -13.57 8.18 9.71
N ASN A 140 -12.29 8.23 10.07
CA ASN A 140 -11.39 9.33 9.71
C ASN A 140 -10.41 8.89 8.62
N ALA A 141 -9.74 9.85 7.98
CA ALA A 141 -8.73 9.52 6.98
C ALA A 141 -7.59 8.71 7.61
N VAL A 142 -7.25 7.58 7.00
CA VAL A 142 -6.04 6.83 7.33
C VAL A 142 -4.84 7.66 6.88
N GLN A 143 -3.87 7.86 7.78
CA GLN A 143 -2.63 8.58 7.48
C GLN A 143 -1.52 7.56 7.20
N LEU A 144 -1.05 7.51 5.95
CA LEU A 144 0.07 6.69 5.54
C LEU A 144 1.32 7.59 5.42
N GLN A 145 2.05 7.71 6.53
CA GLN A 145 3.21 8.59 6.69
C GLN A 145 4.54 7.87 6.47
N GLY A 146 4.50 6.55 6.25
CA GLY A 146 5.64 5.69 5.96
C GLY A 146 5.19 4.23 5.92
N GLY A 147 6.11 3.31 5.63
CA GLY A 147 5.78 1.89 5.46
C GLY A 147 4.90 1.61 4.24
N LYS A 148 4.18 0.49 4.25
CA LYS A 148 3.37 0.02 3.11
C LYS A 148 1.90 -0.24 3.47
N LEU A 149 1.00 0.02 2.51
CA LEU A 149 -0.34 -0.55 2.43
C LEU A 149 -0.35 -1.61 1.33
N THR A 150 -0.54 -2.87 1.72
CA THR A 150 -0.48 -4.03 0.83
C THR A 150 -1.79 -4.82 0.83
N GLY A 151 -1.95 -5.69 -0.17
CA GLY A 151 -3.01 -6.68 -0.21
C GLY A 151 -3.96 -6.59 -1.40
N ALA A 152 -5.00 -7.40 -1.33
CA ALA A 152 -6.06 -7.49 -2.36
C ALA A 152 -7.47 -7.36 -1.74
N GLY A 153 -7.55 -6.73 -0.56
CA GLY A 153 -8.79 -6.45 0.14
C GLY A 153 -9.33 -5.04 -0.11
N ALA A 154 -10.14 -4.55 0.82
CA ALA A 154 -10.73 -3.21 0.76
C ALA A 154 -10.32 -2.33 1.94
N LEU A 155 -9.91 -1.10 1.65
CA LEU A 155 -9.87 0.01 2.58
C LEU A 155 -11.14 0.85 2.42
N ASN A 156 -12.04 0.77 3.39
CA ASN A 156 -13.23 1.62 3.47
C ASN A 156 -12.96 2.85 4.36
N ALA A 157 -12.17 3.77 3.81
CA ALA A 157 -11.85 5.07 4.41
C ALA A 157 -11.21 6.00 3.36
N PRO A 158 -11.19 7.32 3.58
CA PRO A 158 -10.23 8.19 2.91
C PRO A 158 -8.79 7.79 3.26
N LEU A 159 -7.87 7.89 2.31
CA LEU A 159 -6.44 7.63 2.50
C LEU A 159 -5.63 8.87 2.11
N ASN A 160 -4.84 9.36 3.07
CA ASN A 160 -3.82 10.36 2.85
C ASN A 160 -2.45 9.67 2.89
N ASN A 161 -1.84 9.46 1.74
CA ASN A 161 -0.48 8.93 1.65
C ASN A 161 0.50 10.09 1.49
N SER A 162 1.26 10.42 2.53
CA SER A 162 2.26 11.50 2.48
C SER A 162 3.67 10.99 2.18
N ALA A 163 4.01 9.77 2.57
CA ALA A 163 5.37 9.21 2.39
C ALA A 163 5.47 7.67 2.46
N GLY A 164 4.35 6.94 2.40
CA GLY A 164 4.37 5.48 2.32
C GLY A 164 4.16 4.96 0.90
N ALA A 165 4.21 3.63 0.76
CA ALA A 165 3.93 2.94 -0.50
C ALA A 165 2.56 2.26 -0.47
N ILE A 166 1.82 2.33 -1.57
CA ILE A 166 0.66 1.48 -1.84
C ILE A 166 1.13 0.42 -2.82
N ALA A 167 0.98 -0.86 -2.48
CA ALA A 167 1.37 -1.97 -3.34
C ALA A 167 0.23 -3.00 -3.33
N PRO A 168 -0.68 -2.98 -4.32
CA PRO A 168 -1.64 -4.07 -4.47
C PRO A 168 -0.90 -5.40 -4.55
N GLY A 169 -1.48 -6.45 -3.94
CA GLY A 169 -0.82 -7.75 -3.83
C GLY A 169 -0.08 -7.92 -2.51
N ILE A 170 0.40 -9.13 -2.24
CA ILE A 170 1.14 -9.44 -1.01
C ILE A 170 2.43 -10.14 -1.41
N ASP A 171 3.58 -9.49 -1.24
CA ASP A 171 4.86 -10.17 -1.38
C ASP A 171 5.26 -10.81 -0.04
N ASP A 172 4.88 -12.08 0.15
CA ASP A 172 5.21 -12.86 1.36
C ASP A 172 6.10 -14.06 0.97
N PRO A 173 7.41 -14.01 1.23
CA PRO A 173 8.33 -15.09 0.87
C PRO A 173 8.09 -16.37 1.68
N ASP A 174 7.50 -16.27 2.87
CA ASP A 174 7.17 -17.43 3.69
C ASP A 174 5.87 -18.10 3.23
N HIS A 175 5.06 -17.39 2.43
CA HIS A 175 3.80 -17.87 1.87
C HIS A 175 3.70 -17.55 0.38
N PRO A 176 4.53 -18.15 -0.48
CA PRO A 176 4.57 -17.85 -1.92
C PRO A 176 3.24 -18.14 -2.65
N ASN A 177 2.45 -19.07 -2.13
CA ASN A 177 1.10 -19.36 -2.64
C ASN A 177 0.09 -18.23 -2.32
N LEU A 178 0.41 -17.37 -1.35
CA LEU A 178 -0.31 -16.14 -1.00
C LEU A 178 0.31 -14.91 -1.64
N ASN A 179 1.20 -15.10 -2.63
CA ASN A 179 1.89 -14.03 -3.32
C ASN A 179 1.30 -13.70 -4.70
N PRO A 180 -0.02 -13.46 -4.84
CA PRO A 180 -0.56 -13.01 -6.09
C PRO A 180 -0.39 -11.49 -6.16
N LEU A 181 -0.15 -11.05 -7.38
CA LEU A 181 -0.62 -9.78 -7.88
C LEU A 181 -2.02 -9.47 -7.32
N GLY A 182 -2.29 -8.21 -7.01
CA GLY A 182 -3.48 -7.84 -6.26
C GLY A 182 -4.34 -6.78 -6.90
N ILE A 183 -5.63 -6.87 -6.58
CA ILE A 183 -6.56 -5.77 -6.77
C ILE A 183 -6.91 -5.21 -5.40
N LEU A 184 -6.32 -4.07 -5.04
CA LEU A 184 -6.60 -3.36 -3.79
C LEU A 184 -7.69 -2.32 -4.04
N THR A 185 -8.69 -2.23 -3.16
CA THR A 185 -9.77 -1.24 -3.31
C THR A 185 -9.70 -0.18 -2.21
N ILE A 186 -9.72 1.10 -2.59
CA ILE A 186 -9.89 2.24 -1.67
C ILE A 186 -11.25 2.86 -1.94
N GLN A 187 -12.20 2.70 -1.02
CA GLN A 187 -13.57 3.15 -1.19
C GLN A 187 -13.79 4.63 -0.83
N GLY A 188 -12.79 5.29 -0.24
CA GLY A 188 -12.79 6.72 0.06
C GLY A 188 -11.99 7.58 -0.92
N ASN A 189 -11.77 8.85 -0.56
CA ASN A 189 -10.87 9.73 -1.30
C ASN A 189 -9.43 9.23 -1.19
N LEU A 190 -8.62 9.46 -2.23
CA LEU A 190 -7.20 9.12 -2.26
C LEU A 190 -6.38 10.37 -2.57
N THR A 191 -5.42 10.66 -1.70
CA THR A 191 -4.39 11.69 -1.91
C THR A 191 -3.01 11.04 -1.88
N LEU A 192 -2.26 11.16 -2.97
CA LEU A 192 -0.84 10.82 -3.04
C LEU A 192 -0.01 12.11 -2.96
N GLY A 193 0.77 12.25 -1.89
CA GLY A 193 1.71 13.35 -1.67
C GLY A 193 2.97 13.24 -2.53
N ALA A 194 3.89 14.20 -2.36
CA ALA A 194 5.12 14.25 -3.16
C ALA A 194 6.07 13.06 -2.94
N ASP A 195 6.07 12.49 -1.73
CA ASP A 195 6.91 11.34 -1.36
C ASP A 195 6.12 10.03 -1.35
N ALA A 196 4.85 10.05 -1.79
CA ALA A 196 4.04 8.85 -1.88
C ALA A 196 4.49 7.96 -3.04
N VAL A 197 4.40 6.65 -2.85
CA VAL A 197 4.72 5.66 -3.89
C VAL A 197 3.49 4.80 -4.21
N LEU A 198 3.25 4.55 -5.50
CA LEU A 198 2.41 3.45 -5.97
C LEU A 198 3.33 2.41 -6.64
N GLU A 199 3.33 1.18 -6.12
CA GLU A 199 4.07 0.05 -6.70
C GLU A 199 3.10 -0.80 -7.54
N VAL A 200 3.54 -1.20 -8.74
CA VAL A 200 2.79 -2.03 -9.68
C VAL A 200 3.70 -3.14 -10.19
N GLU A 201 3.26 -4.38 -10.04
CA GLU A 201 3.90 -5.55 -10.62
C GLU A 201 3.13 -6.06 -11.85
N LEU A 202 3.87 -6.57 -12.85
CA LEU A 202 3.32 -7.08 -14.11
C LEU A 202 3.74 -8.54 -14.35
N ALA A 203 2.80 -9.42 -14.66
CA ALA A 203 3.02 -10.81 -15.07
C ALA A 203 2.22 -11.21 -16.33
N GLY A 204 1.53 -10.26 -16.96
CA GLY A 204 0.66 -10.43 -18.12
C GLY A 204 -0.32 -9.27 -18.27
N THR A 205 -1.10 -9.25 -19.36
CA THR A 205 -1.98 -8.11 -19.70
C THR A 205 -3.45 -8.29 -19.29
N ASN A 206 -3.82 -9.46 -18.77
CA ASN A 206 -5.22 -9.81 -18.53
C ASN A 206 -5.62 -9.76 -17.05
N ASN A 207 -6.42 -8.75 -16.70
CA ASN A 207 -7.08 -8.63 -15.39
C ASN A 207 -8.60 -8.86 -15.46
N SER A 208 -9.07 -9.75 -16.34
CA SER A 208 -10.50 -10.11 -16.42
C SER A 208 -10.95 -11.03 -15.28
N ASP A 209 -10.04 -11.83 -14.72
CA ASP A 209 -10.27 -12.62 -13.51
C ASP A 209 -9.68 -11.88 -12.28
N PRO A 210 -10.51 -11.23 -11.44
CA PRO A 210 -10.03 -10.50 -10.27
C PRO A 210 -9.49 -11.42 -9.15
N ALA A 211 -9.76 -12.72 -9.20
CA ALA A 211 -9.17 -13.68 -8.26
C ALA A 211 -7.74 -14.06 -8.66
N ASN A 212 -7.39 -13.91 -9.94
CA ASN A 212 -6.08 -14.25 -10.49
C ASN A 212 -5.60 -13.14 -11.46
N PRO A 213 -5.38 -11.90 -10.97
CA PRO A 213 -4.92 -10.82 -11.82
C PRO A 213 -3.51 -11.12 -12.35
N GLN A 214 -3.23 -10.67 -13.58
CA GLN A 214 -1.91 -10.72 -14.20
C GLN A 214 -1.10 -9.43 -14.04
N TYR A 215 -1.67 -8.41 -13.41
CA TYR A 215 -0.93 -7.24 -12.94
C TYR A 215 -1.63 -6.57 -11.78
N ASP A 216 -0.90 -5.76 -11.03
CA ASP A 216 -1.47 -5.02 -9.91
C ASP A 216 -2.44 -3.93 -10.36
N ARG A 217 -3.53 -3.79 -9.61
CA ARG A 217 -4.52 -2.74 -9.84
C ARG A 217 -5.00 -2.12 -8.53
N LEU A 218 -5.05 -0.80 -8.52
CA LEU A 218 -5.76 -0.03 -7.51
C LEU A 218 -7.16 0.34 -8.02
N ILE A 219 -8.19 0.02 -7.26
CA ILE A 219 -9.55 0.53 -7.50
C ILE A 219 -9.80 1.69 -6.55
N VAL A 220 -10.25 2.83 -7.06
CA VAL A 220 -10.60 4.01 -6.25
C VAL A 220 -12.08 4.33 -6.41
N GLY A 221 -12.79 4.36 -5.29
CA GLY A 221 -14.18 4.73 -5.20
C GLY A 221 -15.14 3.59 -4.93
N GLN A 222 -16.42 3.92 -5.03
CA GLN A 222 -17.54 3.04 -4.76
C GLN A 222 -18.72 3.48 -5.64
N SER A 223 -19.46 2.50 -6.17
CA SER A 223 -20.69 2.77 -6.93
C SER A 223 -21.63 3.73 -6.18
N GLY A 224 -22.17 4.73 -6.88
CA GLY A 224 -23.06 5.74 -6.32
C GLY A 224 -22.36 6.91 -5.61
N TYR A 225 -21.04 6.91 -5.50
CA TYR A 225 -20.27 8.01 -4.89
C TYR A 225 -19.34 8.68 -5.88
N THR A 226 -19.08 9.97 -5.66
CA THR A 226 -17.97 10.70 -6.28
C THR A 226 -16.84 10.84 -5.27
N ARG A 227 -15.64 10.36 -5.61
CA ARG A 227 -14.43 10.51 -4.78
C ARG A 227 -13.44 11.51 -5.37
N THR A 228 -12.56 12.05 -4.55
CA THR A 228 -11.39 12.78 -5.03
C THR A 228 -10.22 11.82 -5.20
N LEU A 229 -9.54 11.89 -6.33
CA LEU A 229 -8.24 11.27 -6.57
C LEU A 229 -7.22 12.37 -6.89
N GLN A 230 -6.33 12.66 -5.95
CA GLN A 230 -5.18 13.52 -6.20
C GLN A 230 -3.95 12.64 -6.41
N LEU A 231 -3.38 12.71 -7.61
CA LEU A 231 -2.13 12.05 -7.96
C LEU A 231 -0.94 12.99 -7.72
N GLY A 232 0.15 12.38 -7.31
CA GLY A 232 1.45 12.97 -7.01
C GLY A 232 2.46 11.84 -6.85
N GLY A 233 3.66 12.17 -6.40
CA GLY A 233 4.66 11.17 -6.02
C GLY A 233 5.16 10.30 -7.17
N THR A 234 5.59 9.09 -6.84
CA THR A 234 6.31 8.19 -7.75
C THR A 234 5.48 6.95 -8.05
N LEU A 235 5.37 6.62 -9.33
CA LEU A 235 4.90 5.31 -9.79
C LEU A 235 6.12 4.41 -9.99
N ARG A 236 6.16 3.26 -9.32
CA ARG A 236 7.16 2.20 -9.52
C ARG A 236 6.55 1.02 -10.24
N VAL A 237 7.20 0.55 -11.29
CA VAL A 237 6.73 -0.58 -12.10
C VAL A 237 7.82 -1.62 -12.20
N LYS A 238 7.50 -2.89 -11.95
CA LYS A 238 8.42 -4.01 -12.13
C LYS A 238 7.73 -5.21 -12.77
N GLY A 239 8.53 -6.04 -13.42
CA GLY A 239 8.10 -7.33 -13.97
C GLY A 239 8.16 -8.40 -12.89
N ARG A 240 7.37 -9.46 -13.08
CA ARG A 240 7.36 -10.65 -12.23
C ARG A 240 7.48 -11.89 -13.09
N ASP A 241 8.15 -12.92 -12.57
CA ASP A 241 8.31 -14.23 -13.21
C ASP A 241 8.87 -14.15 -14.65
N GLY A 242 9.75 -13.17 -14.90
CA GLY A 242 10.39 -12.94 -16.21
C GLY A 242 9.48 -12.35 -17.28
N TYR A 243 8.30 -11.86 -16.91
CA TYR A 243 7.39 -11.21 -17.85
C TYR A 243 7.93 -9.86 -18.32
N VAL A 244 8.05 -9.71 -19.64
CA VAL A 244 8.36 -8.45 -20.32
C VAL A 244 7.20 -8.13 -21.28
N PRO A 245 6.55 -6.97 -21.17
CA PRO A 245 5.45 -6.58 -22.03
C PRO A 245 5.94 -6.26 -23.45
N ASN A 246 5.08 -6.49 -24.44
CA ASN A 246 5.34 -6.03 -25.80
C ASN A 246 5.02 -4.53 -25.92
N PRO A 247 5.71 -3.78 -26.79
CA PRO A 247 5.29 -2.42 -27.12
C PRO A 247 3.81 -2.38 -27.55
N GLY A 248 3.05 -1.46 -26.96
CA GLY A 248 1.60 -1.34 -27.12
C GLY A 248 0.75 -2.10 -26.10
N ASP A 249 1.32 -3.04 -25.33
CA ASP A 249 0.62 -3.68 -24.21
C ASP A 249 0.18 -2.62 -23.20
N ALA A 250 -1.04 -2.78 -22.66
CA ALA A 250 -1.68 -1.77 -21.84
C ALA A 250 -2.19 -2.31 -20.50
N PHE A 251 -1.98 -1.53 -19.44
CA PHE A 251 -2.27 -1.92 -18.05
C PHE A 251 -3.11 -0.85 -17.37
N ASP A 252 -4.33 -1.19 -16.96
CA ASP A 252 -5.20 -0.30 -16.20
C ASP A 252 -4.87 -0.38 -14.70
N ILE A 253 -3.86 0.38 -14.29
CA ILE A 253 -3.24 0.31 -12.95
C ILE A 253 -4.04 1.04 -11.87
N VAL A 254 -4.81 2.07 -12.24
CA VAL A 254 -5.76 2.73 -11.35
C VAL A 254 -7.09 2.82 -12.07
N VAL A 255 -8.16 2.26 -11.50
CA VAL A 255 -9.49 2.23 -12.11
C VAL A 255 -10.52 2.81 -11.15
N ARG A 256 -11.42 3.67 -11.65
CA ARG A 256 -12.49 4.20 -10.80
C ARG A 256 -13.59 3.15 -10.55
N SER A 257 -14.20 3.21 -9.38
CA SER A 257 -15.51 2.61 -9.10
C SER A 257 -16.49 3.73 -8.73
N GLY A 258 -17.59 3.87 -9.47
CA GLY A 258 -18.43 5.07 -9.42
C GLY A 258 -17.83 6.23 -10.20
N SER A 259 -17.83 7.43 -9.60
CA SER A 259 -17.29 8.66 -10.21
C SER A 259 -16.10 9.18 -9.41
N TRP A 260 -15.26 9.97 -10.05
CA TRP A 260 -14.20 10.70 -9.35
C TRP A 260 -13.96 12.11 -9.91
N ASN A 261 -13.38 12.97 -9.09
CA ASN A 261 -12.71 14.19 -9.51
C ASN A 261 -11.21 13.91 -9.42
N ARG A 262 -10.57 13.63 -10.57
CA ARG A 262 -9.14 13.36 -10.64
C ARG A 262 -8.37 14.65 -10.93
N SER A 263 -7.29 14.86 -10.20
CA SER A 263 -6.33 15.95 -10.41
C SER A 263 -4.89 15.48 -10.21
N GLY A 264 -3.95 16.25 -10.76
CA GLY A 264 -2.53 15.91 -10.74
C GLY A 264 -2.14 14.75 -11.66
N SER A 265 -0.87 14.37 -11.56
CA SER A 265 -0.18 13.29 -12.26
C SER A 265 0.89 12.70 -11.34
N PHE A 266 1.39 11.50 -11.64
CA PHE A 266 2.64 11.06 -11.03
C PHE A 266 3.76 12.04 -11.43
N ALA A 267 4.59 12.41 -10.47
CA ALA A 267 5.73 13.30 -10.68
C ALA A 267 6.93 12.54 -11.28
N ARG A 268 7.01 11.22 -11.01
CA ARG A 268 8.05 10.32 -11.53
C ARG A 268 7.46 8.96 -11.88
N VAL A 269 8.06 8.33 -12.87
CA VAL A 269 7.84 6.92 -13.22
C VAL A 269 9.19 6.24 -13.14
N GLU A 270 9.31 5.26 -12.26
CA GLU A 270 10.50 4.43 -12.07
C GLU A 270 10.17 3.03 -12.58
N VAL A 271 10.92 2.55 -13.56
CA VAL A 271 10.79 1.19 -14.08
C VAL A 271 11.98 0.39 -13.58
N ASP A 272 11.72 -0.79 -13.02
CA ASP A 272 12.76 -1.71 -12.58
C ASP A 272 13.47 -2.31 -13.80
N PRO A 273 14.75 -1.96 -14.03
CA PRO A 273 15.49 -2.35 -15.23
C PRO A 273 15.90 -3.82 -15.22
N ASP A 274 16.00 -4.45 -14.05
CA ASP A 274 16.38 -5.85 -13.91
C ASP A 274 15.23 -6.77 -14.35
N THR A 275 13.99 -6.33 -14.11
CA THR A 275 12.79 -7.11 -14.43
C THR A 275 12.09 -6.67 -15.72
N LEU A 276 12.26 -5.42 -16.15
CA LEU A 276 11.66 -4.85 -17.36
C LEU A 276 12.73 -4.14 -18.22
N PRO A 277 13.74 -4.88 -18.72
CA PRO A 277 14.82 -4.29 -19.50
C PRO A 277 14.27 -3.63 -20.77
N CYS A 278 14.72 -2.40 -21.04
CA CYS A 278 14.37 -1.63 -22.22
C CYS A 278 12.87 -1.34 -22.42
N ILE A 279 12.09 -1.38 -21.34
CA ILE A 279 10.69 -0.98 -21.35
C ILE A 279 10.55 0.39 -20.68
N VAL A 280 9.84 1.28 -21.36
CA VAL A 280 9.33 2.53 -20.79
C VAL A 280 7.81 2.53 -20.85
N PHE A 281 7.18 3.33 -20.00
CA PHE A 281 5.72 3.46 -19.98
C PHE A 281 5.27 4.88 -20.28
N GLU A 282 4.39 5.01 -21.26
CA GLU A 282 3.53 6.17 -21.39
C GLU A 282 2.40 6.06 -20.35
N VAL A 283 2.24 7.08 -19.49
CA VAL A 283 1.15 7.14 -18.52
C VAL A 283 -0.01 7.95 -19.09
N ARG A 284 -1.10 7.26 -19.43
CA ARG A 284 -2.34 7.87 -19.93
C ARG A 284 -3.33 8.11 -18.81
N TYR A 285 -3.71 9.37 -18.64
CA TYR A 285 -4.65 9.81 -17.61
C TYR A 285 -6.05 10.01 -18.19
N LEU A 286 -6.82 8.93 -18.28
CA LEU A 286 -8.18 8.92 -18.81
C LEU A 286 -9.20 9.37 -17.75
N SER A 287 -10.46 9.57 -18.19
CA SER A 287 -11.54 10.04 -17.31
C SER A 287 -11.98 8.99 -16.28
N ASP A 288 -11.66 7.72 -16.50
CA ASP A 288 -12.08 6.59 -15.67
C ASP A 288 -10.94 5.70 -15.18
N ARG A 289 -9.72 5.94 -15.64
CA ARG A 289 -8.54 5.14 -15.28
C ARG A 289 -7.22 5.88 -15.51
N VAL A 290 -6.18 5.41 -14.84
CA VAL A 290 -4.78 5.65 -15.21
C VAL A 290 -4.26 4.38 -15.87
N ARG A 291 -3.72 4.52 -17.07
CA ARG A 291 -3.27 3.41 -17.90
C ARG A 291 -1.79 3.55 -18.21
N LEU A 292 -1.05 2.47 -18.08
CA LEU A 292 0.29 2.35 -18.66
C LEU A 292 0.18 1.76 -20.05
N VAL A 293 0.99 2.26 -20.98
CA VAL A 293 1.20 1.67 -22.29
C VAL A 293 2.69 1.41 -22.44
N ALA A 294 3.07 0.15 -22.60
CA ALA A 294 4.45 -0.24 -22.78
C ALA A 294 4.98 0.29 -24.12
N SER A 295 6.22 0.77 -24.12
CA SER A 295 6.96 1.18 -25.30
C SER A 295 8.44 0.83 -25.09
N THR A 296 9.22 0.93 -26.14
CA THR A 296 10.69 1.02 -26.05
C THR A 296 11.10 2.50 -26.00
N PRO A 297 12.33 2.82 -25.56
CA PRO A 297 12.91 4.13 -25.77
C PRO A 297 12.85 4.56 -27.24
N SER A 298 12.79 5.87 -27.44
CA SER A 298 12.61 6.53 -28.73
C SER A 298 13.83 7.38 -29.04
N ALA A 299 14.14 7.54 -30.32
CA ALA A 299 15.11 8.52 -30.79
C ALA A 299 14.63 9.98 -30.64
N ASP A 300 13.32 10.19 -30.47
CA ASP A 300 12.73 11.46 -30.00
C ASP A 300 12.86 11.49 -28.47
N ILE A 301 13.97 12.06 -28.00
CA ILE A 301 14.42 12.07 -26.61
C ILE A 301 13.59 13.07 -25.80
N ASN A 302 13.32 14.24 -26.39
CA ASN A 302 12.62 15.33 -25.72
C ASN A 302 11.07 15.14 -25.76
N ARG A 303 10.58 14.22 -26.62
CA ARG A 303 9.18 13.84 -26.84
C ARG A 303 8.32 14.96 -27.41
N ASP A 304 8.87 15.79 -28.29
CA ASP A 304 8.14 16.85 -28.99
C ASP A 304 7.46 16.38 -30.28
N GLY A 305 7.73 15.13 -30.69
CA GLY A 305 7.14 14.48 -31.84
C GLY A 305 7.99 14.55 -33.11
N CYS A 306 9.15 15.20 -33.06
CA CYS A 306 10.16 15.19 -34.12
C CYS A 306 11.45 14.54 -33.59
N VAL A 307 12.24 13.94 -34.49
CA VAL A 307 13.62 13.58 -34.18
C VAL A 307 14.53 14.60 -34.85
N ASP A 308 15.08 15.55 -34.11
CA ASP A 308 15.86 16.65 -34.68
C ASP A 308 17.17 16.94 -33.92
N ASP A 309 17.73 18.13 -34.14
CA ASP A 309 18.99 18.51 -33.53
C ASP A 309 18.89 18.69 -32.00
N ALA A 310 17.70 18.92 -31.44
CA ALA A 310 17.49 18.95 -30.00
C ALA A 310 17.70 17.56 -29.37
N ASP A 311 17.19 16.50 -30.00
CA ASP A 311 17.39 15.12 -29.56
C ASP A 311 18.85 14.68 -29.69
N LEU A 312 19.45 15.05 -30.82
CA LEU A 312 20.86 14.80 -31.08
C LEU A 312 21.75 15.45 -30.01
N LEU A 313 21.46 16.71 -29.67
CA LEU A 313 22.20 17.43 -28.64
C LEU A 313 21.96 16.85 -27.24
N ALA A 314 20.78 16.32 -26.95
CA ALA A 314 20.51 15.65 -25.68
C ALA A 314 21.47 14.46 -25.49
N VAL A 315 21.56 13.56 -26.46
CA VAL A 315 22.50 12.43 -26.43
C VAL A 315 23.96 12.90 -26.31
N LEU A 316 24.36 13.91 -27.09
CA LEU A 316 25.73 14.43 -27.03
C LEU A 316 26.08 15.06 -25.68
N PHE A 317 25.13 15.69 -24.99
CA PHE A 317 25.35 16.23 -23.64
C PHE A 317 25.39 15.14 -22.57
N ALA A 318 24.72 14.02 -22.80
CA ALA A 318 24.74 12.87 -21.90
C ALA A 318 25.84 11.84 -22.24
N PHE A 319 26.61 12.04 -23.30
CA PHE A 319 27.59 11.06 -23.79
C PHE A 319 28.59 10.61 -22.71
N GLY A 320 28.71 9.29 -22.53
CA GLY A 320 29.51 8.63 -21.51
C GLY A 320 28.84 8.50 -20.14
N GLN A 321 27.60 8.99 -19.96
CA GLN A 321 26.81 8.67 -18.77
C GLN A 321 26.49 7.19 -18.72
N THR A 322 26.39 6.65 -17.51
CA THR A 322 26.08 5.23 -17.27
C THR A 322 24.97 5.13 -16.24
N GLY A 323 24.15 4.08 -16.33
CA GLY A 323 23.04 3.83 -15.43
C GLY A 323 21.74 3.56 -16.18
N ASN A 324 20.66 3.34 -15.43
CA ASN A 324 19.37 2.97 -15.98
C ASN A 324 18.44 4.19 -16.08
N GLY A 325 17.52 4.16 -17.04
CA GLY A 325 16.46 5.18 -17.19
C GLY A 325 16.96 6.52 -17.72
N LEU A 326 18.10 6.54 -18.40
CA LEU A 326 18.57 7.68 -19.18
C LEU A 326 17.75 7.74 -20.47
N PRO A 327 16.99 8.82 -20.74
CA PRO A 327 16.28 8.98 -22.01
C PRO A 327 17.22 8.86 -23.22
N GLU A 328 18.48 9.29 -23.05
CA GLU A 328 19.53 9.28 -24.05
C GLU A 328 20.15 7.89 -24.30
N ASP A 329 19.96 6.93 -23.40
CA ASP A 329 20.30 5.52 -23.59
C ASP A 329 19.13 4.84 -24.33
N THR A 330 19.12 5.05 -25.65
CA THR A 330 18.06 4.61 -26.56
C THR A 330 18.08 3.11 -26.83
N ASN A 331 19.24 2.47 -26.68
CA ASN A 331 19.42 1.05 -26.92
C ASN A 331 19.34 0.20 -25.63
N CYS A 332 19.33 0.86 -24.47
CA CYS A 332 19.20 0.30 -23.13
C CYS A 332 20.37 -0.60 -22.69
N ASP A 333 21.58 -0.33 -23.16
CA ASP A 333 22.78 -1.08 -22.75
C ASP A 333 23.42 -0.54 -21.45
N GLY A 334 22.85 0.53 -20.90
CA GLY A 334 23.25 1.14 -19.63
C GLY A 334 24.36 2.17 -19.77
N VAL A 335 24.73 2.53 -21.00
CA VAL A 335 25.74 3.56 -21.32
C VAL A 335 25.21 4.44 -22.45
N VAL A 336 25.32 5.75 -22.31
CA VAL A 336 25.03 6.66 -23.43
C VAL A 336 26.28 6.75 -24.31
N ASP A 337 26.27 6.14 -25.49
CA ASP A 337 27.46 6.10 -26.36
C ASP A 337 27.16 6.34 -27.86
N ASP A 338 28.08 5.92 -28.73
CA ASP A 338 27.96 6.12 -30.17
C ASP A 338 26.83 5.29 -30.77
N ALA A 339 26.43 4.18 -30.15
CA ALA A 339 25.28 3.41 -30.59
C ALA A 339 23.97 4.19 -30.40
N ASP A 340 23.81 4.93 -29.29
CA ASP A 340 22.65 5.80 -29.08
C ASP A 340 22.63 6.99 -30.02
N LEU A 341 23.81 7.59 -30.20
CA LEU A 341 23.98 8.70 -31.15
C LEU A 341 23.58 8.28 -32.57
N LEU A 342 23.99 7.08 -32.99
CA LEU A 342 23.62 6.52 -34.29
C LEU A 342 22.13 6.23 -34.37
N ALA A 343 21.48 5.77 -33.30
CA ALA A 343 20.04 5.55 -33.27
C ALA A 343 19.26 6.85 -33.56
N VAL A 344 19.65 7.96 -32.92
CA VAL A 344 19.06 9.28 -33.19
C VAL A 344 19.34 9.74 -34.62
N LEU A 345 20.59 9.63 -35.08
CA LEU A 345 20.97 10.04 -36.45
C LEU A 345 20.25 9.26 -37.54
N PHE A 346 20.00 7.95 -37.35
CA PHE A 346 19.24 7.15 -38.32
C PHE A 346 17.75 7.50 -38.35
N ALA A 347 17.20 7.99 -37.24
CA ALA A 347 15.82 8.44 -37.14
C ALA A 347 15.65 9.94 -37.46
N PHE A 348 16.73 10.68 -37.72
CA PHE A 348 16.71 12.12 -37.89
C PHE A 348 15.73 12.58 -38.99
N GLY A 349 14.85 13.51 -38.64
CA GLY A 349 13.77 14.03 -39.47
C GLY A 349 12.48 13.20 -39.45
N GLN A 350 12.39 12.12 -38.66
CA GLN A 350 11.12 11.40 -38.46
C GLN A 350 10.16 12.18 -37.56
N GLY A 351 8.85 12.01 -37.80
CA GLY A 351 7.80 12.65 -36.99
C GLY A 351 7.48 14.10 -37.37
N CYS A 352 8.34 14.68 -38.20
CA CYS A 352 8.14 15.90 -38.95
C CYS A 352 7.49 15.60 -40.34
#